data_AF-A0A7J5C2C9-F1
#
_entry.id   AF-A0A7J5C2C9-F1
#
_cell.length_a   1.000
_cell.length_b   1.000
_cell.length_c   1.000
_cell.angle_alpha   90.00
_cell.angle_beta   90.00
_cell.angle_gamma   90.00
#
_symmetry.space_group_name_H-M   'P 1'
#
loop_
_entity.id
_entity.type
_entity.pdbx_description
1 polymer ?
#
loop_
_entity_poly.entity_id
_entity_poly.type
_entity_poly.pdbx_seq_one_letter_code
_entity_poly.pdbx_strand_id
1 'polypeptide(L)'
;MLLAVFAGGVVGTLARVGIGDLFQLGADPALREIGDAAGHFTDPALQATLVANLLGSLVLGLVNGAHFPGRLAWLQAAVGPGFCGAFTTFSYVALALAASGLATAWGWGLLVIGLIGGLLLAWIGMVIGSAIAPGAASRGVTDPESEEDS
;
A
#
# COMPACT_ATOMS: atom_id res chain seq x y z
N MET A 1 -15.02 -17.13 1.85
CA MET A 1 -13.67 -16.54 1.74
C MET A 1 -13.33 -16.15 0.31
N LEU A 2 -13.41 -17.07 -0.68
CA LEU A 2 -13.11 -16.74 -2.09
C LEU A 2 -13.92 -15.57 -2.65
N LEU A 3 -15.23 -15.51 -2.38
CA LEU A 3 -16.08 -14.38 -2.82
C LEU A 3 -15.61 -13.04 -2.24
N ALA A 4 -15.16 -13.03 -0.99
CA ALA A 4 -14.67 -11.83 -0.32
C ALA A 4 -13.35 -11.35 -0.94
N VAL A 5 -12.42 -12.28 -1.22
CA VAL A 5 -11.17 -11.99 -1.95
C VAL A 5 -11.46 -11.46 -3.35
N PHE A 6 -12.39 -12.10 -4.08
CA PHE A 6 -12.79 -11.67 -5.42
C PHE A 6 -13.38 -10.25 -5.41
N ALA A 7 -14.35 -10.00 -4.52
CA ALA A 7 -14.97 -8.68 -4.40
C ALA A 7 -13.93 -7.60 -4.05
N GLY A 8 -13.03 -7.89 -3.10
CA GLY A 8 -11.90 -7.03 -2.79
C GLY A 8 -11.00 -6.78 -4.00
N GLY A 9 -10.71 -7.83 -4.77
CA GLY A 9 -9.89 -7.74 -5.98
C GLY A 9 -10.47 -6.87 -7.08
N VAL A 10 -11.79 -6.97 -7.31
CA VAL A 10 -12.51 -6.09 -8.24
C VAL A 10 -12.39 -4.63 -7.80
N VAL A 11 -12.65 -4.35 -6.52
CA VAL A 11 -12.54 -3.00 -5.96
C VAL A 11 -11.10 -2.48 -6.05
N GLY A 12 -10.10 -3.32 -5.76
CA GLY A 12 -8.69 -2.95 -5.83
C GLY A 12 -8.25 -2.60 -7.26
N THR A 13 -8.72 -3.37 -8.24
CA THR A 13 -8.43 -3.10 -9.65
C THR A 13 -9.06 -1.79 -10.10
N LEU A 14 -10.33 -1.56 -9.76
CA LEU A 14 -11.03 -0.32 -10.08
C LEU A 14 -10.37 0.90 -9.44
N ALA A 15 -9.97 0.79 -8.16
CA ALA A 15 -9.26 1.85 -7.47
C ALA A 15 -7.91 2.16 -8.14
N ARG A 16 -7.17 1.13 -8.56
CA ARG A 16 -5.91 1.30 -9.29
C ARG A 16 -6.10 2.04 -10.61
N VAL A 17 -7.11 1.64 -11.39
CA VAL A 17 -7.46 2.30 -12.66
C VAL A 17 -7.85 3.76 -12.40
N GLY A 18 -8.69 4.01 -11.41
CA GLY A 18 -9.11 5.37 -11.05
C GLY A 18 -7.96 6.29 -10.63
N ILE A 19 -6.93 5.77 -9.93
CA ILE A 19 -5.71 6.55 -9.64
C ILE A 19 -4.95 6.86 -10.94
N GLY A 20 -4.84 5.90 -11.85
CA GLY A 20 -4.24 6.12 -13.17
C GLY A 20 -4.95 7.25 -13.92
N ASP A 21 -6.28 7.21 -13.99
CA ASP A 21 -7.09 8.23 -14.65
C ASP A 21 -6.93 9.60 -13.99
N LEU A 22 -6.88 9.66 -12.65
CA LEU A 22 -6.68 10.91 -11.90
C LEU A 22 -5.32 11.56 -12.20
N PHE A 23 -4.26 10.75 -12.24
CA PHE A 23 -2.91 11.23 -12.57
C PHE A 23 -2.83 11.69 -14.03
N GLN A 24 -3.52 11.01 -14.94
CA GLN A 24 -3.58 11.44 -16.34
C GLN A 24 -4.39 12.72 -16.52
N LEU A 25 -5.45 12.94 -15.75
CA LEU A 25 -6.25 14.16 -15.81
C LEU A 25 -5.46 15.40 -15.33
N GLY A 26 -4.59 15.22 -14.34
CA GLY A 26 -3.75 16.29 -13.78
C GLY A 26 -2.44 16.52 -14.54
N ALA A 27 -2.12 15.70 -15.55
CA ALA A 27 -0.87 15.82 -16.29
C ALA A 27 -0.99 16.87 -17.40
N ASP A 28 -0.23 17.96 -17.29
CA ASP A 28 -0.16 18.97 -18.35
C ASP A 28 0.44 18.38 -19.65
N PRO A 29 -0.25 18.51 -20.79
CA PRO A 29 0.22 17.95 -22.06
C PRO A 29 1.56 18.55 -22.50
N ALA A 30 1.82 19.82 -22.16
CA ALA A 30 3.09 20.49 -22.44
C ALA A 30 4.27 19.94 -21.59
N LEU A 31 4.01 19.54 -20.34
CA LEU A 31 5.02 18.93 -19.47
C LEU A 31 5.30 17.46 -19.84
N ARG A 32 4.33 16.77 -20.45
CA ARG A 32 4.54 15.43 -21.03
C ARG A 32 5.55 15.46 -22.17
N GLU A 33 5.41 16.40 -23.09
CA GLU A 33 6.30 16.50 -24.25
C GLU A 33 7.74 16.85 -23.84
N ILE A 34 7.91 17.69 -22.81
CA ILE A 34 9.21 17.98 -22.20
C ILE A 34 9.75 16.76 -21.42
N GLY A 35 8.88 16.02 -20.76
CA GLY A 35 9.19 14.77 -20.04
C GLY A 35 9.71 13.65 -20.94
N ASP A 36 9.08 13.47 -22.10
CA ASP A 36 9.50 12.50 -23.11
C ASP A 36 10.90 12.85 -23.66
N ALA A 37 11.26 14.13 -23.70
CA ALA A 37 12.60 14.61 -24.07
C ALA A 37 13.63 14.60 -22.91
N ALA A 38 13.18 14.79 -21.66
CA ALA A 38 14.02 14.82 -20.46
C ALA A 38 14.28 13.43 -19.83
N GLY A 39 13.69 12.38 -20.40
CA GLY A 39 13.66 11.04 -19.82
C GLY A 39 12.47 10.88 -18.87
N HIS A 40 12.01 9.65 -18.74
CA HIS A 40 10.77 9.12 -18.12
C HIS A 40 10.40 9.55 -16.67
N PHE A 41 10.90 10.69 -16.16
CA PHE A 41 10.66 11.26 -14.84
C PHE A 41 9.19 11.66 -14.59
N THR A 42 8.45 11.95 -15.66
CA THR A 42 7.07 12.46 -15.61
C THR A 42 6.06 11.53 -16.25
N ASP A 43 6.36 10.22 -16.37
CA ASP A 43 5.32 9.26 -16.78
C ASP A 43 4.23 9.20 -15.69
N PRO A 44 3.02 9.72 -15.95
CA PRO A 44 1.96 9.75 -14.95
C PRO A 44 1.53 8.35 -14.53
N ALA A 45 1.69 7.35 -15.40
CA ALA A 45 1.33 5.97 -15.10
C ALA A 45 2.28 5.34 -14.08
N LEU A 46 3.57 5.66 -14.14
CA LEU A 46 4.56 5.19 -13.18
C LEU A 46 4.39 5.86 -11.82
N GLN A 47 4.07 7.16 -11.80
CA GLN A 47 3.74 7.89 -10.58
C GLN A 47 2.48 7.33 -9.91
N ALA A 48 1.42 7.12 -10.69
CA ALA A 48 0.18 6.48 -10.23
C ALA A 48 0.46 5.10 -9.63
N THR A 49 1.29 4.29 -10.29
CA THR A 49 1.69 2.96 -9.81
C THR A 49 2.45 3.03 -8.49
N LEU A 50 3.41 3.95 -8.37
CA LEU A 50 4.16 4.13 -7.13
C LEU A 50 3.24 4.54 -5.98
N VAL A 51 2.34 5.49 -6.21
CA VAL A 51 1.35 5.93 -5.21
C VAL A 51 0.42 4.79 -4.81
N ALA A 52 -0.10 4.02 -5.77
CA ALA A 52 -0.95 2.86 -5.48
C ALA A 52 -0.21 1.81 -4.64
N ASN A 53 1.06 1.53 -4.96
CA ASN A 53 1.88 0.60 -4.19
C ASN A 53 2.10 1.08 -2.75
N LEU A 54 2.47 2.35 -2.57
CA LEU A 54 2.71 2.96 -1.27
C LEU A 54 1.44 2.98 -0.39
N LEU A 55 0.32 3.41 -0.95
CA LEU A 55 -0.97 3.40 -0.25
C LEU A 55 -1.43 1.98 0.07
N GLY A 56 -1.24 1.03 -0.84
CA GLY A 56 -1.57 -0.37 -0.61
C GLY A 56 -0.72 -1.01 0.48
N SER A 57 0.58 -0.68 0.55
CA SER A 57 1.45 -1.09 1.65
C SER A 57 0.97 -0.54 2.99
N LEU A 58 0.56 0.73 3.06
CA LEU A 58 -0.02 1.33 4.26
C LEU A 58 -1.28 0.58 4.71
N VAL A 59 -2.22 0.34 3.79
CA VAL A 59 -3.47 -0.38 4.08
C VAL A 59 -3.18 -1.81 4.52
N LEU A 60 -2.23 -2.50 3.89
CA LEU A 60 -1.84 -3.86 4.27
C LEU A 60 -1.26 -3.89 5.68
N GLY A 61 -0.41 -2.91 6.02
CA GLY A 61 0.10 -2.69 7.36
C GLY A 61 -1.03 -2.51 8.38
N LEU A 62 -1.98 -1.62 8.09
CA LEU A 62 -3.15 -1.35 8.93
C LEU A 62 -3.95 -2.62 9.20
N VAL A 63 -4.25 -3.38 8.15
CA VAL A 63 -5.01 -4.62 8.23
C VAL A 63 -4.28 -5.67 9.06
N ASN A 64 -2.96 -5.78 8.91
CA ASN A 64 -2.14 -6.70 9.67
C ASN A 64 -2.03 -6.28 11.15
N GLY A 65 -1.90 -4.98 11.43
CA GLY A 65 -1.82 -4.45 12.79
C GLY A 65 -3.12 -4.51 13.58
N ALA A 66 -4.28 -4.43 12.92
CA ALA A 66 -5.59 -4.33 13.58
C ALA A 66 -6.07 -5.61 14.31
N HIS A 67 -5.40 -6.76 14.11
CA HIS A 67 -5.75 -8.04 14.76
C HIS A 67 -7.25 -8.37 14.69
N PHE A 68 -7.79 -8.55 13.47
CA PHE A 68 -9.21 -8.80 13.27
C PHE A 68 -9.71 -10.04 14.06
N PRO A 69 -10.84 -9.94 14.77
CA PRO A 69 -11.47 -11.10 15.40
C PRO A 69 -11.94 -12.09 14.32
N GLY A 70 -12.00 -13.39 14.64
CA GLY A 70 -12.34 -14.45 13.68
C GLY A 70 -13.64 -14.22 12.88
N ARG A 71 -14.63 -13.54 13.47
CA ARG A 71 -15.89 -13.17 12.77
C ARG A 71 -15.69 -12.19 11.59
N LEU A 72 -14.59 -11.44 11.57
CA LEU A 72 -14.20 -10.50 10.52
C LEU A 72 -13.08 -11.04 9.62
N ALA A 73 -12.75 -12.33 9.71
CA ALA A 73 -11.73 -12.94 8.85
C ALA A 73 -12.05 -12.79 7.35
N TRP A 74 -13.33 -12.70 6.98
CA TRP A 74 -13.74 -12.42 5.60
C TRP A 74 -13.36 -11.02 5.14
N LEU A 75 -13.39 -10.03 6.03
CA LEU A 75 -12.99 -8.66 5.73
C LEU A 75 -11.47 -8.56 5.61
N GLN A 76 -10.74 -9.24 6.49
CA GLN A 76 -9.29 -9.37 6.37
C GLN A 76 -8.89 -10.01 5.03
N ALA A 77 -9.60 -11.06 4.60
CA ALA A 77 -9.39 -11.67 3.29
C ALA A 77 -9.79 -10.75 2.11
N ALA A 78 -10.88 -10.00 2.24
CA ALA A 78 -11.30 -9.03 1.23
C ALA A 78 -10.28 -7.90 1.06
N VAL A 79 -9.78 -7.33 2.16
CA VAL A 79 -8.90 -6.15 2.11
C VAL A 79 -7.45 -6.54 1.84
N GLY A 80 -6.92 -7.55 2.53
CA GLY A 80 -5.52 -7.96 2.40
C GLY A 80 -5.21 -8.58 1.04
N PRO A 81 -5.45 -9.88 0.84
CA PRO A 81 -5.14 -10.54 -0.43
C PRO A 81 -6.06 -10.11 -1.59
N GLY A 82 -7.31 -9.71 -1.32
CA GLY A 82 -8.23 -9.21 -2.35
C GLY A 82 -7.84 -7.81 -2.85
N PHE A 83 -8.19 -6.78 -2.09
CA PHE A 83 -7.99 -5.38 -2.47
C PHE A 83 -6.51 -5.04 -2.61
N CYS A 84 -5.68 -5.19 -1.58
CA CYS A 84 -4.28 -4.79 -1.68
C CYS A 84 -3.53 -5.60 -2.75
N GLY A 85 -3.85 -6.89 -2.90
CA GLY A 85 -3.30 -7.73 -3.97
C GLY A 85 -3.63 -7.23 -5.38
N ALA A 86 -4.87 -6.78 -5.60
CA ALA A 86 -5.32 -6.24 -6.88
C ALA A 86 -5.18 -4.72 -7.02
N PHE A 87 -4.71 -4.02 -5.99
CA PHE A 87 -4.45 -2.58 -5.99
C PHE A 87 -2.96 -2.29 -6.18
N THR A 88 -2.08 -3.05 -5.53
CA THR A 88 -0.62 -2.95 -5.70
C THR A 88 -0.14 -3.77 -6.89
N THR A 89 0.91 -3.35 -7.59
CA THR A 89 1.50 -4.09 -8.69
C THR A 89 3.01 -3.91 -8.78
N PHE A 90 3.73 -5.04 -8.81
CA PHE A 90 5.17 -5.05 -9.10
C PHE A 90 5.45 -5.18 -10.59
N SER A 91 4.56 -5.82 -11.36
CA SER A 91 4.82 -6.15 -12.77
C SER A 91 5.00 -4.91 -13.65
N TYR A 92 4.26 -3.83 -13.37
CA TYR A 92 4.42 -2.57 -14.11
C TYR A 92 5.76 -1.89 -13.80
N VAL A 93 6.19 -1.89 -12.53
CA VAL A 93 7.51 -1.37 -12.13
C VAL A 93 8.62 -2.18 -12.79
N ALA A 94 8.52 -3.51 -12.76
CA ALA A 94 9.49 -4.39 -13.41
C ALA A 94 9.55 -4.17 -14.93
N LEU A 95 8.40 -4.01 -15.59
CA LEU A 95 8.31 -3.70 -17.02
C LEU A 95 8.96 -2.35 -17.34
N ALA A 96 8.65 -1.31 -16.54
CA ALA A 96 9.24 0.02 -16.71
C ALA A 96 10.77 -0.03 -16.58
N LEU A 97 11.30 -0.74 -15.57
CA LEU A 97 12.74 -0.93 -15.38
C LEU A 97 13.39 -1.69 -16.53
N ALA A 98 12.73 -2.73 -17.03
CA ALA A 98 13.22 -3.51 -18.17
C ALA A 98 13.24 -2.65 -19.45
N ALA A 99 12.20 -1.84 -19.67
CA ALA A 99 12.08 -0.98 -20.84
C ALA A 99 13.06 0.20 -20.81
N SER A 100 13.31 0.80 -19.64
CA SER A 100 14.28 1.91 -19.48
C SER A 100 15.74 1.44 -19.42
N GLY A 101 15.96 0.13 -19.29
CA GLY A 101 17.27 -0.48 -19.03
C GLY A 101 17.73 -0.33 -17.57
N LEU A 102 18.19 -1.43 -16.97
CA LEU A 102 18.70 -1.50 -15.58
C LEU A 102 19.95 -0.63 -15.31
N ALA A 103 20.48 0.06 -16.31
CA ALA A 103 21.68 0.90 -16.21
C ALA A 103 21.39 2.36 -15.83
N THR A 104 20.13 2.78 -15.81
CA THR A 104 19.79 4.15 -15.42
C THR A 104 19.70 4.25 -13.89
N ALA A 105 20.47 5.17 -13.29
CA ALA A 105 20.39 5.49 -11.86
C ALA A 105 18.95 5.84 -11.41
N TRP A 106 18.14 6.31 -12.36
CA TRP A 106 16.73 6.62 -12.17
C TRP A 106 15.85 5.41 -11.88
N GLY A 107 15.95 4.35 -12.67
CA GLY A 107 15.17 3.13 -12.43
C GLY A 107 15.43 2.57 -11.02
N TRP A 108 16.70 2.57 -10.62
CA TRP A 108 17.09 2.21 -9.25
C TRP A 108 16.48 3.13 -8.19
N GLY A 109 16.45 4.45 -8.44
CA GLY A 109 15.81 5.41 -7.54
C GLY A 109 14.33 5.11 -7.28
N LEU A 110 13.54 4.90 -8.34
CA LEU A 110 12.12 4.56 -8.21
C LEU A 110 11.89 3.21 -7.51
N LEU A 111 12.74 2.22 -7.82
CA LEU A 111 12.68 0.91 -7.16
C LEU A 111 12.97 1.04 -5.66
N VAL A 112 14.02 1.78 -5.29
CA VAL A 112 14.40 2.01 -3.88
C VAL A 112 13.31 2.78 -3.15
N ILE A 113 12.76 3.84 -3.75
CA ILE A 113 11.66 4.61 -3.16
C ILE A 113 10.43 3.71 -2.96
N GLY A 114 10.07 2.91 -3.96
CA GLY A 114 8.94 1.98 -3.86
C GLY A 114 9.14 0.93 -2.77
N LEU A 115 10.34 0.36 -2.66
CA LEU A 115 10.65 -0.69 -1.70
C LEU A 115 10.76 -0.17 -0.27
N ILE A 116 11.62 0.84 -0.06
CA ILE A 116 11.86 1.41 1.26
C ILE A 116 10.64 2.20 1.74
N GLY A 117 10.03 3.01 0.86
CA GLY A 117 8.81 3.74 1.17
C GLY A 117 7.64 2.79 1.44
N GLY A 118 7.50 1.72 0.67
CA GLY A 118 6.48 0.71 0.89
C GLY A 118 6.66 0.00 2.23
N LEU A 119 7.88 -0.39 2.58
CA LEU A 119 8.18 -1.01 3.87
C LEU A 119 7.90 -0.06 5.04
N LEU A 120 8.32 1.20 4.92
CA LEU A 120 8.08 2.23 5.93
C LEU A 120 6.58 2.46 6.14
N LEU A 121 5.81 2.58 5.06
CA LEU A 121 4.36 2.76 5.15
C LEU A 121 3.64 1.52 5.67
N ALA A 122 4.09 0.32 5.32
CA ALA A 122 3.57 -0.91 5.93
C ALA A 122 3.82 -0.94 7.44
N TRP A 123 5.00 -0.52 7.88
CA TRP A 123 5.32 -0.41 9.30
C TRP A 123 4.45 0.64 10.01
N ILE A 124 4.33 1.84 9.43
CA ILE A 124 3.45 2.91 9.95
C ILE A 124 2.00 2.40 10.04
N GLY A 125 1.51 1.74 9.00
CA GLY A 125 0.18 1.15 8.98
C GLY A 125 -0.01 0.14 10.09
N MET A 126 0.98 -0.73 10.33
CA MET A 126 0.93 -1.72 11.41
C MET A 126 0.87 -1.08 12.79
N VAL A 127 1.64 -0.02 13.02
CA VAL A 127 1.59 0.76 14.27
C VAL A 127 0.20 1.36 14.46
N ILE A 128 -0.34 2.03 13.44
CA ILE A 128 -1.69 2.60 13.49
C ILE A 128 -2.75 1.52 13.73
N GLY A 129 -2.66 0.40 13.01
CA GLY A 129 -3.60 -0.71 13.12
C GLY A 129 -3.62 -1.31 14.53
N SER A 130 -2.43 -1.53 15.11
CA SER A 130 -2.32 -2.09 16.46
C SER A 130 -2.82 -1.15 17.55
N ALA A 131 -2.73 0.18 17.36
CA ALA A 131 -3.33 1.16 18.27
C ALA A 131 -4.87 1.11 18.28
N ILE A 132 -5.49 0.73 17.15
CA ILE A 132 -6.95 0.64 17.00
C ILE A 132 -7.47 -0.75 17.40
N ALA A 133 -6.59 -1.73 17.61
CA ALA A 133 -6.97 -3.09 17.98
C ALA A 133 -7.68 -3.11 19.36
N PRO A 134 -8.84 -3.80 19.48
CA PRO A 134 -9.54 -3.93 20.75
C PRO A 134 -8.68 -4.71 21.77
N GLY A 135 -7.99 -3.98 22.65
CA GLY A 135 -7.08 -4.54 23.66
C GLY A 135 -5.97 -3.60 24.11
N ALA A 136 -5.63 -2.58 23.32
CA ALA A 136 -4.59 -1.60 23.69
C ALA A 136 -4.97 -0.77 24.95
N ALA A 137 -6.26 -0.51 25.15
CA ALA A 137 -6.76 0.26 26.30
C ALA A 137 -6.80 -0.53 27.63
N SER A 138 -6.70 -1.86 27.60
CA SER A 138 -6.85 -2.71 28.81
C SER A 138 -5.52 -3.11 29.46
N ARG A 139 -4.35 -2.86 28.85
CA ARG A 139 -3.04 -3.17 29.43
C ARG A 139 -2.49 -2.10 30.38
N GLY A 140 -3.19 -0.97 30.55
CA GLY A 140 -2.80 0.09 31.48
C GLY A 140 -3.35 -0.08 32.90
N VAL A 141 -4.19 -1.08 33.16
CA VAL A 141 -4.81 -1.36 34.46
C VAL A 141 -4.46 -2.79 34.86
N THR A 142 -3.22 -3.00 35.28
CA THR A 142 -2.89 -4.07 36.21
C THR A 142 -2.34 -3.38 37.45
N ASP A 143 -3.21 -3.27 38.45
CA ASP A 143 -2.87 -2.83 39.81
C ASP A 143 -1.66 -3.62 40.34
N PRO A 144 -0.59 -2.95 40.79
CA PRO A 144 0.41 -3.57 41.63
C PRO A 144 -0.02 -3.42 43.10
N GLU A 145 -1.04 -4.13 43.56
CA GLU A 145 -1.35 -4.17 45.00
C GLU A 145 -2.27 -5.34 45.38
N SER A 146 -1.66 -6.46 45.77
CA SER A 146 -2.06 -7.26 46.95
C SER A 146 -1.13 -8.48 47.11
N GLU A 147 0.14 -8.22 47.41
CA GLU A 147 0.94 -9.15 48.23
C GLU A 147 1.06 -8.50 49.61
N GLU A 148 0.02 -8.57 50.42
CA GLU A 148 0.15 -8.44 51.89
C GLU A 148 -1.10 -9.01 52.59
N ASP A 149 -0.83 -9.87 53.58
CA ASP A 149 -1.68 -10.36 54.67
C ASP A 149 -2.93 -11.20 54.39
N SER A 150 -2.79 -12.53 54.50
CA SER A 150 -3.30 -13.35 55.64
C SER A 150 -3.22 -14.86 55.36
#